data_AF-A0A210PIH4-F1
#
_entry.id   AF-A0A210PIH4-F1
#
_cell.length_a   1.000
_cell.length_b   1.000
_cell.length_c   1.000
_cell.angle_alpha   90.00
_cell.angle_beta   90.00
_cell.angle_gamma   90.00
#
_symmetry.space_group_name_H-M   'P 1'
#
loop_
_entity.id
_entity.type
_entity.pdbx_description
1 polymer ?
#
loop_
_entity_poly.entity_id
_entity_poly.type
_entity_poly.pdbx_seq_one_letter_code
_entity_poly.pdbx_strand_id
1 'polypeptide(L)'
;MPPKKSPATKTAAKPATKTAGGTKSTGGAKGAGAAKGAGAAKAKAAEAPPKAPPLPEVKMEAKQIIPFLTHDKDEIIKKSQRWPYIVDQTGVVARLLQYSDINVLEVMMSDQMEPERIRMALLGSLKFGKPLVIDMGDLDMFTAINEFLNRILPDLTDLVMTKKVMEEKCIDQLIKPTDDQDNKNSMLYKADSFRFGLITSKEMVSDEMKSRMLVVRVE
;
A
#
# COMPACT_ATOMS: atom_id res chain seq x y z
N MET A 1 12.28 54.70 34.50
CA MET A 1 13.22 54.02 35.44
C MET A 1 12.42 53.47 36.62
N PRO A 2 12.71 52.28 37.18
CA PRO A 2 13.83 51.39 36.89
C PRO A 2 13.44 49.93 36.52
N PRO A 3 14.10 49.30 35.56
CA PRO A 3 14.41 47.88 35.61
C PRO A 3 15.70 47.67 36.44
N LYS A 4 15.74 46.67 37.33
CA LYS A 4 16.99 46.18 37.96
C LYS A 4 17.20 44.75 37.47
N LYS A 5 18.10 44.56 36.49
CA LYS A 5 19.54 44.27 36.62
C LYS A 5 19.83 42.78 36.81
N SER A 6 20.30 42.16 35.72
CA SER A 6 21.28 41.06 35.74
C SER A 6 22.57 41.47 36.47
N PRO A 7 23.38 40.50 36.92
CA PRO A 7 24.63 40.19 36.20
C PRO A 7 24.87 38.66 36.13
N ALA A 8 25.22 38.07 34.99
CA ALA A 8 26.49 38.13 34.23
C ALA A 8 27.50 37.02 34.63
N THR A 9 27.72 36.13 33.65
CA THR A 9 28.99 35.53 33.18
C THR A 9 29.87 34.67 34.09
N LYS A 10 30.19 33.46 33.59
CA LYS A 10 31.56 33.00 33.20
C LYS A 10 31.42 31.66 32.42
N THR A 11 31.67 31.59 31.10
CA THR A 11 32.95 31.51 30.35
C THR A 11 33.63 30.13 30.37
N ALA A 12 33.60 29.49 29.19
CA ALA A 12 34.61 28.65 28.50
C ALA A 12 35.17 27.36 29.13
N ALA A 13 35.16 26.26 28.35
CA ALA A 13 36.37 25.59 27.84
C ALA A 13 36.06 24.42 26.86
N LYS A 14 36.46 24.57 25.58
CA LYS A 14 37.15 23.53 24.76
C LYS A 14 38.64 23.54 25.22
N PRO A 15 39.54 22.57 24.93
CA PRO A 15 39.70 21.77 23.69
C PRO A 15 40.09 20.27 23.99
N ALA A 16 40.34 19.35 23.05
CA ALA A 16 41.58 19.23 22.28
C ALA A 16 41.55 18.07 21.27
N THR A 17 42.01 18.39 20.07
CA THR A 17 42.51 17.50 19.02
C THR A 17 43.90 16.96 19.43
N LYS A 18 44.20 15.70 19.12
CA LYS A 18 45.59 15.19 19.09
C LYS A 18 45.85 14.47 17.78
N THR A 19 46.95 14.91 17.15
CA THR A 19 47.61 14.36 15.97
C THR A 19 48.83 13.55 16.42
N ALA A 20 49.14 12.45 15.72
CA ALA A 20 50.45 11.79 15.51
C ALA A 20 50.24 10.26 15.38
N GLY A 21 50.83 9.53 14.45
CA GLY A 21 51.91 9.83 13.52
C GLY A 21 51.97 8.77 12.41
N GLY A 22 52.73 9.07 11.36
CA GLY A 22 52.95 8.15 10.25
C GLY A 22 54.03 7.12 10.54
N THR A 23 54.03 6.02 9.78
CA THR A 23 55.25 5.33 9.34
C THR A 23 54.96 4.66 7.99
N LYS A 24 55.95 4.74 7.11
CA LYS A 24 56.00 4.32 5.71
C LYS A 24 56.83 3.05 5.62
N SER A 25 56.38 2.02 4.89
CA SER A 25 57.22 0.99 4.24
C SER A 25 56.35 0.19 3.26
N THR A 26 56.46 0.37 1.94
CA THR A 26 57.35 -0.34 0.99
C THR A 26 57.22 -1.87 1.00
N GLY A 27 56.84 -2.44 -0.15
CA GLY A 27 57.02 -3.87 -0.45
C GLY A 27 56.00 -4.39 -1.46
N GLY A 28 56.38 -4.42 -2.74
CA GLY A 28 55.58 -5.03 -3.81
C GLY A 28 55.92 -6.51 -4.03
N ALA A 29 54.99 -7.23 -4.65
CA ALA A 29 55.18 -8.42 -5.52
C ALA A 29 53.78 -8.78 -6.06
N LYS A 30 53.40 -8.44 -7.30
CA LYS A 30 53.63 -9.18 -8.55
C LYS A 30 53.60 -10.72 -8.37
N GLY A 31 52.50 -11.32 -8.76
CA GLY A 31 52.33 -12.77 -8.92
C GLY A 31 51.21 -13.04 -9.92
N ALA A 32 51.55 -12.97 -11.21
CA ALA A 32 50.74 -13.49 -12.29
C ALA A 32 50.87 -15.03 -12.33
N GLY A 33 49.77 -15.73 -12.58
CA GLY A 33 49.78 -17.17 -12.78
C GLY A 33 48.43 -17.66 -13.30
N ALA A 34 48.29 -17.70 -14.63
CA ALA A 34 47.16 -18.28 -15.34
C ALA A 34 47.38 -19.79 -15.58
N ALA A 35 46.32 -20.58 -15.42
CA ALA A 35 45.97 -21.77 -16.22
C ALA A 35 44.64 -22.33 -15.67
N LYS A 36 43.51 -22.12 -16.36
CA LYS A 36 42.94 -22.96 -17.43
C LYS A 36 42.59 -24.38 -16.94
N GLY A 37 41.31 -24.58 -16.63
CA GLY A 37 40.69 -25.87 -16.36
C GLY A 37 39.24 -25.85 -16.83
N ALA A 38 39.00 -26.43 -18.00
CA ALA A 38 37.69 -26.61 -18.60
C ALA A 38 36.80 -27.53 -17.75
N GLY A 39 35.55 -27.15 -17.59
CA GLY A 39 34.53 -27.95 -16.91
C GLY A 39 33.15 -27.36 -17.13
N ALA A 40 32.61 -27.61 -18.32
CA ALA A 40 31.23 -27.24 -18.67
C ALA A 40 30.25 -28.07 -17.82
N ALA A 41 29.86 -27.54 -16.66
CA ALA A 41 28.69 -28.00 -15.93
C ALA A 41 27.48 -27.21 -16.44
N LYS A 42 26.76 -27.82 -17.38
CA LYS A 42 25.49 -27.34 -17.92
C LYS A 42 24.46 -27.29 -16.78
N ALA A 43 24.34 -26.13 -16.14
CA ALA A 43 23.28 -25.86 -15.18
C ALA A 43 21.94 -25.91 -15.94
N LYS A 44 21.24 -27.02 -15.73
CA LYS A 44 19.88 -27.28 -16.18
C LYS A 44 19.01 -26.14 -15.66
N ALA A 45 18.48 -25.32 -16.56
CA ALA A 45 17.49 -24.31 -16.25
C ALA A 45 16.37 -24.99 -15.46
N ALA A 46 16.21 -24.57 -14.20
CA ALA A 46 15.05 -24.93 -13.43
C ALA A 46 13.85 -24.28 -14.13
N GLU A 47 13.05 -25.12 -14.76
CA GLU A 47 11.75 -24.77 -15.31
C GLU A 47 10.95 -24.11 -14.19
N ALA A 48 10.72 -22.80 -14.31
CA ALA A 48 9.83 -22.09 -13.42
C ALA A 48 8.46 -22.78 -13.46
N PRO A 49 7.85 -23.10 -12.30
CA PRO A 49 6.56 -23.76 -12.28
C PRO A 49 5.54 -22.96 -13.10
N PRO A 50 4.63 -23.65 -13.81
CA PRO A 50 3.75 -23.06 -14.81
C PRO A 50 3.03 -21.84 -14.22
N LYS A 51 3.33 -20.68 -14.82
CA LYS A 51 2.68 -19.40 -14.52
C LYS A 51 1.17 -19.66 -14.66
N ALA A 52 0.44 -19.56 -13.54
CA ALA A 52 -1.00 -19.69 -13.52
C ALA A 52 -1.59 -18.85 -14.68
N PRO A 53 -2.61 -19.35 -15.40
CA PRO A 53 -3.11 -18.70 -16.60
C PRO A 53 -3.39 -17.22 -16.29
N PRO A 54 -2.88 -16.28 -17.11
CA PRO A 54 -3.07 -14.85 -16.87
C PRO A 54 -4.57 -14.60 -16.76
N LEU A 55 -5.00 -14.12 -15.60
CA LEU A 55 -6.41 -13.85 -15.34
C LEU A 55 -6.94 -12.87 -16.40
N PRO A 56 -8.21 -13.00 -16.81
CA PRO A 56 -8.80 -12.13 -17.82
C PRO A 56 -8.74 -10.68 -17.34
N GLU A 57 -7.91 -9.88 -18.00
CA GLU A 57 -7.92 -8.42 -17.83
C GLU A 57 -9.23 -7.89 -18.43
N VAL A 58 -9.99 -7.13 -17.65
CA VAL A 58 -11.27 -6.56 -18.08
C VAL A 58 -11.02 -5.14 -18.58
N LYS A 59 -11.54 -4.81 -19.76
CA LYS A 59 -11.48 -3.44 -20.30
C LYS A 59 -12.82 -2.76 -20.07
N MET A 60 -12.81 -1.53 -19.55
CA MET A 60 -14.02 -0.76 -19.22
C MET A 60 -13.81 0.72 -19.49
N GLU A 61 -14.88 1.43 -19.86
CA GLU A 61 -14.81 2.89 -19.98
C GLU A 61 -14.76 3.56 -18.59
N ALA A 62 -14.14 4.74 -18.50
CA ALA A 62 -14.05 5.50 -17.24
C ALA A 62 -15.42 5.72 -16.56
N LYS A 63 -16.48 5.94 -17.35
CA LYS A 63 -17.85 6.15 -16.86
C LYS A 63 -18.48 4.91 -16.25
N GLN A 64 -17.99 3.71 -16.61
CA GLN A 64 -18.51 2.44 -16.12
C GLN A 64 -17.86 2.02 -14.80
N ILE A 65 -16.72 2.62 -14.42
CA ILE A 65 -16.00 2.23 -13.20
C ILE A 65 -16.80 2.52 -11.92
N ILE A 66 -17.44 3.69 -11.82
CA ILE A 66 -18.27 4.02 -10.66
C ILE A 66 -19.41 3.00 -10.48
N PRO A 67 -20.30 2.75 -11.47
CA PRO A 67 -21.37 1.77 -11.31
C PRO A 67 -20.85 0.33 -11.16
N PHE A 68 -19.68 0.02 -11.72
CA PHE A 68 -19.00 -1.26 -11.48
C PHE A 68 -18.60 -1.43 -10.01
N LEU A 69 -17.96 -0.41 -9.42
CA LEU A 69 -17.57 -0.42 -8.01
C LEU A 69 -18.77 -0.37 -7.07
N THR A 70 -19.86 0.35 -7.38
CA THR A 70 -21.00 0.45 -6.46
C THR A 70 -22.02 -0.70 -6.60
N HIS A 71 -22.29 -1.15 -7.82
CA HIS A 71 -23.36 -2.12 -8.08
C HIS A 71 -22.88 -3.47 -8.59
N ASP A 72 -21.69 -3.58 -9.22
CA ASP A 72 -21.18 -4.82 -9.85
C ASP A 72 -22.22 -5.33 -10.85
N LYS A 73 -22.61 -4.45 -11.77
CA LYS A 73 -23.74 -4.64 -12.69
C LYS A 73 -23.65 -5.94 -13.52
N ASP A 74 -22.43 -6.45 -13.70
CA ASP A 74 -22.13 -7.67 -14.46
C ASP A 74 -21.70 -8.86 -13.57
N GLU A 75 -21.77 -8.68 -12.25
CA GLU A 75 -21.33 -9.61 -11.21
C GLU A 75 -19.89 -10.09 -11.41
N ILE A 76 -19.03 -9.26 -12.00
CA ILE A 76 -17.65 -9.61 -12.32
C ILE A 76 -16.84 -9.75 -11.03
N ILE A 77 -17.02 -8.84 -10.05
CA ILE A 77 -16.32 -8.89 -8.76
C ILE A 77 -16.77 -10.13 -7.97
N LYS A 78 -18.07 -10.40 -7.97
CA LYS A 78 -18.63 -11.61 -7.33
C LYS A 78 -18.11 -12.90 -7.98
N LYS A 79 -18.10 -13.00 -9.32
CA LYS A 79 -17.64 -14.19 -10.04
C LYS A 79 -16.13 -14.41 -9.89
N SER A 80 -15.35 -13.33 -9.92
CA SER A 80 -13.89 -13.40 -9.77
C SER A 80 -13.45 -13.73 -8.34
N GLN A 81 -14.32 -13.45 -7.35
CA GLN A 81 -14.01 -13.51 -5.91
C GLN A 81 -12.83 -12.61 -5.47
N ARG A 82 -12.35 -11.74 -6.35
CA ARG A 82 -11.20 -10.87 -6.14
C ARG A 82 -11.62 -9.41 -6.28
N TRP A 83 -10.95 -8.56 -5.52
CA TRP A 83 -11.15 -7.11 -5.62
C TRP A 83 -10.57 -6.55 -6.92
N PRO A 84 -11.17 -5.50 -7.51
CA PRO A 84 -10.65 -4.84 -8.69
C PRO A 84 -9.37 -4.05 -8.42
N TYR A 85 -8.44 -4.16 -9.37
CA TYR A 85 -7.23 -3.36 -9.51
C TYR A 85 -7.37 -2.55 -10.81
N ILE A 86 -7.64 -1.26 -10.68
CA ILE A 86 -7.98 -0.36 -11.78
C ILE A 86 -6.69 0.30 -12.29
N VAL A 87 -6.42 0.14 -13.57
CA VAL A 87 -5.32 0.81 -14.27
C VAL A 87 -5.93 1.94 -15.10
N ASP A 88 -5.67 3.18 -14.69
CA ASP A 88 -6.12 4.39 -15.35
C ASP A 88 -4.95 5.33 -15.65
N GLN A 89 -4.40 5.19 -16.86
CA GLN A 89 -3.31 6.05 -17.35
C GLN A 89 -3.73 7.53 -17.51
N THR A 90 -5.03 7.80 -17.64
CA THR A 90 -5.55 9.15 -17.86
C THR A 90 -5.71 9.95 -16.56
N GLY A 91 -5.81 9.26 -15.42
CA GLY A 91 -6.11 9.83 -14.10
C GLY A 91 -7.54 10.37 -13.97
N VAL A 92 -8.38 10.21 -15.00
CA VAL A 92 -9.76 10.71 -15.03
C VAL A 92 -10.61 9.97 -14.00
N VAL A 93 -10.44 8.66 -13.84
CA VAL A 93 -11.21 7.84 -12.90
C VAL A 93 -10.88 8.21 -11.48
N ALA A 94 -9.60 8.34 -11.12
CA ALA A 94 -9.20 8.79 -9.78
C ALA A 94 -9.91 10.10 -9.40
N ARG A 95 -9.95 11.05 -10.33
CA ARG A 95 -10.65 12.33 -10.14
C ARG A 95 -12.17 12.18 -10.06
N LEU A 96 -12.78 11.35 -10.90
CA LEU A 96 -14.22 11.08 -10.85
C LEU A 96 -14.64 10.44 -9.53
N LEU A 97 -13.83 9.53 -8.99
CA LEU A 97 -14.09 8.87 -7.71
C LEU A 97 -14.12 9.88 -6.55
N GLN A 98 -13.28 10.91 -6.57
CA GLN A 98 -13.28 11.98 -5.53
C GLN A 98 -14.60 12.77 -5.47
N TYR A 99 -15.33 12.88 -6.60
CA TYR A 99 -16.63 13.54 -6.65
C TYR A 99 -17.81 12.57 -6.54
N SER A 100 -17.53 11.28 -6.38
CA SER A 100 -18.53 10.22 -6.25
C SER A 100 -18.77 9.88 -4.79
N ASP A 101 -19.88 9.18 -4.51
CA ASP A 101 -20.19 8.70 -3.16
C ASP A 101 -19.37 7.43 -2.79
N ILE A 102 -18.05 7.54 -2.89
CA ILE A 102 -17.06 6.46 -2.68
C ILE A 102 -15.98 7.00 -1.74
N ASN A 103 -15.55 6.18 -0.77
CA ASN A 103 -14.42 6.56 0.06
C ASN A 103 -13.13 6.31 -0.72
N VAL A 104 -12.40 7.38 -1.02
CA VAL A 104 -11.10 7.32 -1.69
C VAL A 104 -10.02 7.79 -0.74
N LEU A 105 -8.94 7.01 -0.65
CA LEU A 105 -7.73 7.38 0.09
C LEU A 105 -6.54 7.44 -0.87
N GLU A 106 -5.77 8.50 -0.84
CA GLU A 106 -4.60 8.69 -1.70
C GLU A 106 -3.32 8.38 -0.93
N VAL A 107 -2.54 7.40 -1.38
CA VAL A 107 -1.34 6.92 -0.65
C VAL A 107 -0.25 7.99 -0.56
N MET A 108 -0.20 8.89 -1.54
CA MET A 108 0.76 10.00 -1.58
C MET A 108 0.43 11.10 -0.57
N MET A 109 -0.79 11.11 -0.02
CA MET A 109 -1.26 12.06 0.99
C MET A 109 -1.08 11.45 2.39
N SER A 110 -0.03 11.88 3.10
CA SER A 110 0.34 11.28 4.39
C SER A 110 -0.75 11.38 5.46
N ASP A 111 -1.52 12.47 5.45
CA ASP A 111 -2.66 12.68 6.36
C ASP A 111 -3.81 11.69 6.12
N GLN A 112 -3.94 11.19 4.89
CA GLN A 112 -4.92 10.15 4.55
C GLN A 112 -4.47 8.74 4.93
N MET A 113 -3.16 8.53 5.04
CA MET A 113 -2.54 7.25 5.42
C MET A 113 -2.33 7.11 6.93
N GLU A 114 -2.82 8.05 7.74
CA GLU A 114 -2.84 7.92 9.19
C GLU A 114 -3.74 6.74 9.62
N PRO A 115 -3.32 5.90 10.58
CA PRO A 115 -4.05 4.68 10.95
C PRO A 115 -5.52 4.92 11.31
N GLU A 116 -5.81 6.00 12.06
CA GLU A 116 -7.20 6.34 12.40
C GLU A 116 -8.03 6.77 11.20
N ARG A 117 -7.41 7.48 10.24
CA ARG A 117 -8.10 7.95 9.04
C ARG A 117 -8.49 6.77 8.16
N ILE A 118 -7.57 5.83 7.95
CA ILE A 118 -7.82 4.60 7.21
C ILE A 118 -8.88 3.74 7.94
N ARG A 119 -8.75 3.58 9.26
CA ARG A 119 -9.70 2.80 10.07
C ARG A 119 -11.12 3.34 9.95
N MET A 120 -11.28 4.65 10.07
CA MET A 120 -12.60 5.29 9.95
C MET A 120 -13.15 5.24 8.54
N ALA A 121 -12.31 5.37 7.50
CA ALA A 121 -12.73 5.19 6.11
C ALA A 121 -13.22 3.76 5.85
N LEU A 122 -12.50 2.76 6.37
CA LEU A 122 -12.87 1.35 6.27
C LEU A 122 -14.18 1.06 7.03
N LEU A 123 -14.29 1.49 8.28
CA LEU A 123 -15.52 1.34 9.07
C LEU A 123 -16.71 2.04 8.42
N GLY A 124 -16.53 3.26 7.91
CA GLY A 124 -17.57 4.00 7.19
C GLY A 124 -18.01 3.25 5.92
N SER A 125 -17.06 2.71 5.15
CA SER A 125 -17.35 1.89 3.98
C SER A 125 -18.11 0.61 4.34
N LEU A 126 -17.72 -0.08 5.40
CA LEU A 126 -18.40 -1.29 5.88
C LEU A 126 -19.81 -0.98 6.40
N LYS A 127 -19.96 0.09 7.17
CA LYS A 127 -21.23 0.51 7.77
C LYS A 127 -22.28 0.85 6.71
N PHE A 128 -21.90 1.67 5.73
CA PHE A 128 -22.82 2.11 4.69
C PHE A 128 -22.85 1.20 3.46
N GLY A 129 -21.96 0.20 3.39
CA GLY A 129 -21.82 -0.66 2.21
C GLY A 129 -21.25 0.10 1.01
N LYS A 130 -20.45 1.14 1.26
CA LYS A 130 -19.83 1.95 0.21
C LYS A 130 -18.48 1.35 -0.19
N PRO A 131 -18.05 1.51 -1.45
CA PRO A 131 -16.71 1.09 -1.85
C PRO A 131 -15.64 1.89 -1.10
N LEU A 132 -14.53 1.25 -0.80
CA LEU A 132 -13.27 1.88 -0.39
C LEU A 132 -12.26 1.68 -1.52
N VAL A 133 -11.72 2.77 -2.04
CA VAL A 133 -10.68 2.73 -3.07
C VAL A 133 -9.42 3.40 -2.53
N ILE A 134 -8.27 2.76 -2.75
CA ILE A 134 -6.97 3.36 -2.43
C ILE A 134 -6.25 3.68 -3.75
N ASP A 135 -5.88 4.95 -3.91
CA ASP A 135 -5.13 5.46 -5.05
C ASP A 135 -3.62 5.41 -4.78
N MET A 136 -2.92 4.61 -5.58
CA MET A 136 -1.46 4.44 -5.51
C MET A 136 -0.70 5.45 -6.40
N GLY A 137 -1.40 6.24 -7.21
CA GLY A 137 -0.80 7.12 -8.19
C GLY A 137 -0.02 6.34 -9.25
N ASP A 138 1.16 6.85 -9.62
CA ASP A 138 2.03 6.31 -10.67
C ASP A 138 3.06 5.28 -10.17
N LEU A 139 3.06 4.98 -8.87
CA LEU A 139 3.99 4.04 -8.23
C LEU A 139 3.29 2.76 -7.78
N ASP A 140 4.06 1.66 -7.68
CA ASP A 140 3.57 0.44 -7.03
C ASP A 140 3.78 0.57 -5.52
N MET A 141 2.73 1.02 -4.84
CA MET A 141 2.75 1.31 -3.40
C MET A 141 2.08 0.20 -2.58
N PHE A 142 1.87 -1.00 -3.16
CA PHE A 142 1.17 -2.07 -2.48
C PHE A 142 1.84 -2.49 -1.16
N THR A 143 3.16 -2.55 -1.12
CA THR A 143 3.92 -2.83 0.11
C THR A 143 3.64 -1.78 1.20
N ALA A 144 3.60 -0.50 0.82
CA ALA A 144 3.30 0.58 1.76
C ALA A 144 1.85 0.50 2.26
N ILE A 145 0.88 0.25 1.38
CA ILE A 145 -0.52 0.01 1.76
C ILE A 145 -0.61 -1.13 2.78
N ASN A 146 0.11 -2.23 2.55
CA ASN A 146 0.13 -3.36 3.45
C ASN A 146 0.64 -2.95 4.84
N GLU A 147 1.72 -2.18 4.92
CA GLU A 147 2.23 -1.64 6.18
C GLU A 147 1.23 -0.70 6.86
N PHE A 148 0.59 0.20 6.11
CA PHE A 148 -0.40 1.14 6.68
C PHE A 148 -1.62 0.43 7.26
N LEU A 149 -2.16 -0.55 6.54
CA LEU A 149 -3.29 -1.36 7.03
C LEU A 149 -2.90 -2.20 8.26
N ASN A 150 -1.71 -2.81 8.25
CA ASN A 150 -1.26 -3.65 9.37
C ASN A 150 -0.95 -2.86 10.66
N ARG A 151 -0.80 -1.53 10.58
CA ARG A 151 -0.72 -0.66 11.77
C ARG A 151 -2.06 -0.53 12.51
N ILE A 152 -3.18 -0.80 11.84
CA ILE A 152 -4.53 -0.71 12.41
C ILE A 152 -4.88 -2.02 13.11
N LEU A 153 -4.75 -3.11 12.36
CA LEU A 153 -4.99 -4.47 12.84
C LEU A 153 -3.98 -5.40 12.13
N PRO A 154 -3.34 -6.34 12.85
CA PRO A 154 -2.44 -7.30 12.21
C PRO A 154 -3.16 -8.07 11.10
N ASP A 155 -2.46 -8.30 9.99
CA ASP A 155 -2.94 -9.01 8.80
C ASP A 155 -4.21 -8.40 8.17
N LEU A 156 -4.51 -7.12 8.43
CA LEU A 156 -5.71 -6.46 7.91
C LEU A 156 -5.76 -6.49 6.38
N THR A 157 -4.62 -6.37 5.71
CA THR A 157 -4.56 -6.48 4.25
C THR A 157 -5.07 -7.82 3.77
N ASP A 158 -4.66 -8.92 4.41
CA ASP A 158 -5.11 -10.26 4.03
C ASP A 158 -6.58 -10.46 4.39
N LEU A 159 -7.06 -9.90 5.50
CA LEU A 159 -8.48 -9.90 5.87
C LEU A 159 -9.34 -9.14 4.84
N VAL A 160 -8.86 -8.00 4.34
CA VAL A 160 -9.52 -7.26 3.26
C VAL A 160 -9.50 -8.08 1.98
N MET A 161 -8.35 -8.58 1.56
CA MET A 161 -8.20 -9.35 0.31
C MET A 161 -9.01 -10.65 0.28
N THR A 162 -9.13 -11.32 1.43
CA THR A 162 -9.94 -12.54 1.59
C THR A 162 -11.42 -12.25 1.91
N LYS A 163 -11.81 -10.98 1.97
CA LYS A 163 -13.16 -10.49 2.31
C LYS A 163 -13.61 -10.82 3.74
N LYS A 164 -12.75 -11.40 4.58
CA LYS A 164 -13.01 -11.66 5.99
C LYS A 164 -13.20 -10.40 6.82
N VAL A 165 -12.75 -9.25 6.32
CA VAL A 165 -13.01 -7.93 6.92
C VAL A 165 -14.51 -7.62 7.04
N MET A 166 -15.36 -8.29 6.25
CA MET A 166 -16.81 -8.14 6.28
C MET A 166 -17.47 -8.96 7.40
N GLU A 167 -16.75 -9.87 8.06
CA GLU A 167 -17.26 -10.65 9.19
C GLU A 167 -17.43 -9.77 10.44
N GLU A 168 -18.54 -9.93 11.16
CA GLU A 168 -18.86 -9.18 12.38
C GLU A 168 -17.70 -9.17 13.39
N LYS A 169 -17.07 -10.32 13.62
CA LYS A 169 -15.93 -10.46 14.52
C LYS A 169 -14.72 -9.61 14.13
N CYS A 170 -14.51 -9.37 12.84
CA CYS A 170 -13.44 -8.50 12.36
C CYS A 170 -13.84 -7.03 12.51
N ILE A 171 -15.09 -6.70 12.24
CA ILE A 171 -15.64 -5.34 12.38
C ILE A 171 -15.55 -4.90 13.86
N ASP A 172 -15.90 -5.78 14.79
CA ASP A 172 -15.83 -5.50 16.23
C ASP A 172 -14.41 -5.15 16.70
N GLN A 173 -13.38 -5.76 16.09
CA GLN A 173 -11.98 -5.43 16.39
C GLN A 173 -11.55 -4.07 15.87
N LEU A 174 -12.20 -3.56 14.82
CA LEU A 174 -11.94 -2.23 14.27
C LEU A 174 -12.65 -1.12 15.05
N ILE A 175 -13.76 -1.44 15.74
CA ILE A 175 -14.52 -0.50 16.56
C ILE A 175 -13.77 -0.23 17.86
N LYS A 176 -13.56 1.05 18.16
CA LYS A 176 -12.93 1.48 19.40
C LYS A 176 -13.96 1.87 20.46
N PRO A 177 -13.65 1.73 21.76
CA PRO A 177 -14.54 2.17 22.83
C PRO A 177 -14.89 3.67 22.78
N THR A 178 -13.97 4.48 22.23
CA THR A 178 -14.08 5.93 22.06
C THR A 178 -14.90 6.36 20.86
N ASP A 179 -15.27 5.45 19.96
CA ASP A 179 -16.07 5.79 18.78
C ASP A 179 -17.51 6.14 19.16
N ASP A 180 -18.20 6.87 18.29
CA ASP A 180 -19.59 7.27 18.49
C ASP A 180 -20.52 6.06 18.63
N GLN A 181 -21.62 6.25 19.37
CA GLN A 181 -22.60 5.20 19.61
C GLN A 181 -23.12 4.59 18.30
N ASP A 182 -23.22 5.39 17.25
CA ASP A 182 -23.64 4.97 15.91
C ASP A 182 -22.70 3.94 15.27
N ASN A 183 -21.44 3.85 15.69
CA ASN A 183 -20.46 2.90 15.16
C ASN A 183 -20.35 1.63 16.01
N LYS A 184 -20.95 1.60 17.21
CA LYS A 184 -20.78 0.50 18.19
C LYS A 184 -21.59 -0.76 17.88
N ASN A 185 -22.51 -0.72 16.91
CA ASN A 185 -23.33 -1.86 16.57
C ASN A 185 -22.97 -2.40 15.17
N SER A 186 -22.04 -3.34 15.13
CA SER A 186 -21.54 -4.01 13.92
C SER A 186 -22.64 -4.77 13.18
N MET A 187 -23.68 -5.27 13.85
CA MET A 187 -24.82 -5.97 13.21
C MET A 187 -25.63 -5.07 12.26
N LEU A 188 -25.54 -3.73 12.41
CA LEU A 188 -26.23 -2.78 11.54
C LEU A 188 -25.43 -2.44 10.29
N TYR A 189 -24.21 -2.96 10.15
CA TYR A 189 -23.32 -2.63 9.05
C TYR A 189 -23.79 -3.34 7.78
N LYS A 190 -23.81 -2.61 6.66
CA LYS A 190 -24.10 -3.18 5.34
C LYS A 190 -22.85 -3.81 4.73
N ALA A 191 -22.14 -4.61 5.53
CA ALA A 191 -20.85 -5.18 5.17
C ALA A 191 -20.95 -6.04 3.91
N ASP A 192 -22.06 -6.73 3.65
CA ASP A 192 -22.29 -7.52 2.43
C ASP A 192 -22.19 -6.72 1.13
N SER A 193 -22.45 -5.40 1.18
CA SER A 193 -22.33 -4.50 0.03
C SER A 193 -20.95 -3.84 -0.07
N PHE A 194 -20.11 -3.99 0.96
CA PHE A 194 -18.76 -3.42 0.99
C PHE A 194 -17.91 -3.97 -0.15
N ARG A 195 -17.13 -3.08 -0.75
CA ARG A 195 -16.18 -3.42 -1.80
C ARG A 195 -14.89 -2.67 -1.63
N PHE A 196 -13.81 -3.34 -1.96
CA PHE A 196 -12.48 -2.76 -1.94
C PHE A 196 -11.94 -2.67 -3.35
N GLY A 197 -11.13 -1.64 -3.65
CA GLY A 197 -10.44 -1.51 -4.92
C GLY A 197 -9.12 -0.77 -4.77
N LEU A 198 -8.21 -1.02 -5.69
CA LEU A 198 -6.99 -0.23 -5.85
C LEU A 198 -7.04 0.47 -7.21
N ILE A 199 -6.51 1.68 -7.30
CA ILE A 199 -6.32 2.39 -8.56
C ILE A 199 -4.86 2.83 -8.72
N THR A 200 -4.35 2.78 -9.95
CA THR A 200 -3.03 3.26 -10.32
C THR A 200 -3.04 3.85 -11.72
N SER A 201 -2.16 4.82 -11.96
CA SER A 201 -1.86 5.32 -13.31
C SER A 201 -0.71 4.59 -13.99
N LYS A 202 -0.06 3.66 -13.29
CA LYS A 202 1.03 2.85 -13.84
C LYS A 202 0.50 1.79 -14.80
N GLU A 203 1.03 1.78 -16.02
CA GLU A 203 0.63 0.82 -17.07
C GLU A 203 0.93 -0.65 -16.71
N MET A 204 2.15 -0.87 -16.20
CA MET A 204 2.62 -2.21 -15.87
C MET A 204 2.18 -2.60 -14.47
N VAL A 205 1.26 -3.56 -14.42
CA VAL A 205 0.84 -4.23 -13.18
C VAL A 205 1.81 -5.37 -12.87
N SER A 206 2.26 -5.44 -11.61
CA SER A 206 3.13 -6.52 -11.14
C SER A 206 2.43 -7.88 -11.21
N ASP A 207 3.20 -8.96 -11.44
CA ASP A 207 2.66 -10.32 -11.50
C ASP A 207 1.98 -10.73 -10.17
N GLU A 208 2.47 -10.17 -9.05
CA GLU A 208 1.85 -10.35 -7.75
C GLU A 208 0.42 -9.78 -7.73
N MET A 209 0.22 -8.55 -8.18
CA MET A 209 -1.11 -7.93 -8.20
C MET A 209 -2.06 -8.64 -9.14
N LYS A 210 -1.59 -9.09 -10.31
CA LYS A 210 -2.37 -9.93 -11.24
C LYS A 210 -2.83 -11.24 -10.60
N SER A 211 -2.02 -11.80 -9.71
CA SER A 211 -2.33 -13.07 -9.03
C SER A 211 -3.23 -12.91 -7.81
N ARG A 212 -3.40 -11.68 -7.28
CA ARG A 212 -4.20 -11.37 -6.08
C ARG A 212 -5.52 -10.67 -6.42
N MET A 213 -5.52 -9.75 -7.38
CA MET A 213 -6.65 -8.89 -7.72
C MET A 213 -7.08 -9.04 -9.18
N LEU A 214 -8.32 -8.64 -9.48
CA LEU A 214 -8.85 -8.60 -10.83
C LEU A 214 -8.38 -7.32 -11.53
N VAL A 215 -7.56 -7.44 -12.58
CA VAL A 215 -7.09 -6.26 -13.32
C VAL A 215 -8.19 -5.71 -14.23
N VAL A 216 -8.49 -4.43 -14.07
CA VAL A 216 -9.44 -3.67 -14.88
C VAL A 216 -8.67 -2.51 -15.53
N ARG A 217 -8.63 -2.46 -16.87
CA ARG A 217 -8.00 -1.36 -17.61
C ARG A 217 -9.06 -0.39 -18.11
N VAL A 218 -8.78 0.89 -17.90
CA VAL A 218 -9.61 1.99 -18.39
C VAL A 218 -9.16 2.35 -19.81
N GLU A 219 -10.10 2.35 -20.75
CA GLU A 219 -9.91 2.77 -22.15
C GLU A 219 -10.82 3.95 -22.52
#